data_AF-A0A6A1WIP3-F1
#
_entry.id   AF-A0A6A1WIP3-F1
#
_cell.length_a   1.000
_cell.length_b   1.000
_cell.length_c   1.000
_cell.angle_alpha   90.00
_cell.angle_beta   90.00
_cell.angle_gamma   90.00
#
_symmetry.space_group_name_H-M   'P 1'
#
loop_
_entity.id
_entity.type
_entity.pdbx_description
1 polymer ?
#
loop_
_entity_poly.entity_id
_entity_poly.type
_entity_poly.pdbx_seq_one_letter_code
_entity_poly.pdbx_strand_id
1 'polypeptide(L)'
;MKKEEWTRVCDLFVSEEFQRRSAINKENRAKLKIVHTSGARSFQCTRALLKNPESDEISAALLYKKMHTNKDGMWTSEDARENFEKMEALQLQYESEGKSYTEVEIFAEVVTKVGYVRGLGRSVHSVRSSFSVSSVDLSRKLEEARFQIEEMRARQLEYEALLVKRSDMEQTMREHLQMMEEQQRKKDEELMQMMTEQQRKKDEEHRKMIEEQQRTLVEQQEWRMQLMTEQMRE
;
A
#
# COMPACT_ATOMS: atom_id res chain seq x y z
N MET A 1 -54.82 6.47 28.31
CA MET A 1 -54.96 7.55 27.32
C MET A 1 -55.99 8.53 27.85
N LYS A 2 -55.67 9.83 27.92
CA LYS A 2 -56.58 10.85 28.46
C LYS A 2 -57.64 11.21 27.41
N LYS A 3 -58.83 11.66 27.84
CA LYS A 3 -59.96 11.99 26.95
C LYS A 3 -59.57 13.00 25.86
N GLU A 4 -58.78 14.00 26.23
CA GLU A 4 -58.28 15.04 25.33
C GLU A 4 -57.34 14.50 24.23
N GLU A 5 -56.53 13.48 24.55
CA GLU A 5 -55.64 12.82 23.58
C GLU A 5 -56.46 12.03 22.55
N TRP A 6 -57.52 11.35 23.00
CA TRP A 6 -58.43 10.61 22.13
C TRP A 6 -59.17 11.54 21.16
N THR A 7 -59.67 12.68 21.65
CA THR A 7 -60.33 13.68 20.79
C THR A 7 -59.41 14.19 19.69
N ARG A 8 -58.14 14.51 20.02
CA ARG A 8 -57.15 14.94 19.01
C ARG A 8 -56.88 13.90 17.93
N VAL A 9 -56.88 12.61 18.30
CA VAL A 9 -56.72 11.51 17.35
C VAL A 9 -57.94 11.40 16.44
N CYS A 10 -59.16 11.49 16.99
CA CYS A 10 -60.38 11.51 16.20
C CYS A 10 -60.40 12.70 15.22
N ASP A 11 -60.04 13.90 15.67
CA ASP A 11 -59.98 15.10 14.82
C ASP A 11 -58.94 14.94 13.70
N LEU A 12 -57.79 14.30 13.98
CA LEU A 12 -56.79 13.98 12.97
C LEU A 12 -57.36 13.06 11.89
N PHE A 13 -58.09 12.00 12.26
CA PHE A 13 -58.69 11.07 11.28
C PHE A 13 -59.80 11.74 10.44
N VAL A 14 -60.49 12.74 10.99
CA VAL A 14 -61.52 13.51 10.27
C VAL A 14 -60.92 14.62 9.39
N SER A 15 -59.69 15.05 9.67
CA SER A 15 -59.02 16.09 8.88
C SER A 15 -58.93 15.75 7.39
N GLU A 16 -59.12 16.76 6.53
CA GLU A 16 -59.02 16.61 5.08
C GLU A 16 -57.64 16.13 4.63
N GLU A 17 -56.57 16.58 5.31
CA GLU A 17 -55.21 16.14 5.00
C GLU A 17 -55.06 14.63 5.19
N PHE A 18 -55.55 14.10 6.32
CA PHE A 18 -55.50 12.67 6.60
C PHE A 18 -56.33 11.88 5.58
N GLN A 19 -57.56 12.32 5.29
CA GLN A 19 -58.43 11.65 4.33
C GLN A 19 -57.83 11.63 2.92
N ARG A 20 -57.26 12.74 2.47
CA ARG A 20 -56.54 12.82 1.18
C ARG A 20 -55.36 11.84 1.15
N ARG A 21 -54.53 11.82 2.20
CA ARG A 21 -53.39 10.90 2.30
C ARG A 21 -53.84 9.44 2.36
N SER A 22 -54.93 9.15 3.06
CA SER A 22 -55.54 7.82 3.15
C SER A 22 -56.03 7.32 1.79
N ALA A 23 -56.74 8.17 1.03
CA ALA A 23 -57.22 7.84 -0.31
C ALA A 23 -56.06 7.53 -1.28
N ILE A 24 -55.02 8.38 -1.29
CA ILE A 24 -53.80 8.17 -2.08
C ILE A 24 -53.11 6.85 -1.68
N ASN A 25 -52.96 6.60 -0.37
CA ASN A 25 -52.33 5.38 0.12
C ASN A 25 -53.13 4.12 -0.26
N LYS A 26 -54.46 4.19 -0.25
CA LYS A 26 -55.34 3.10 -0.69
C LYS A 26 -55.15 2.80 -2.18
N GLU A 27 -55.12 3.82 -3.02
CA GLU A 27 -54.87 3.68 -4.46
C GLU A 27 -53.46 3.12 -4.73
N ASN A 28 -52.44 3.64 -4.02
CA ASN A 28 -51.07 3.13 -4.11
C ASN A 28 -50.95 1.67 -3.67
N ARG A 29 -51.71 1.26 -2.66
CA ARG A 29 -51.76 -0.13 -2.21
C ARG A 29 -52.45 -1.04 -3.24
N ALA A 30 -53.45 -0.54 -3.96
CA ALA A 30 -54.09 -1.28 -5.06
C ALA A 30 -53.15 -1.48 -6.26
N LYS A 31 -52.20 -0.55 -6.49
CA LYS A 31 -51.17 -0.67 -7.54
C LYS A 31 -50.00 -1.59 -7.19
N LEU A 32 -50.00 -2.19 -5.99
CA LEU A 32 -48.91 -3.05 -5.52
C LEU A 32 -48.99 -4.44 -6.15
N LYS A 33 -48.12 -4.73 -7.12
CA LYS A 33 -48.07 -6.02 -7.83
C LYS A 33 -47.49 -7.18 -7.01
N ILE A 34 -46.58 -6.88 -6.09
CA ILE A 34 -45.87 -7.86 -5.28
C ILE A 34 -46.18 -7.58 -3.82
N VAL A 35 -46.81 -8.54 -3.16
CA VAL A 35 -47.20 -8.47 -1.75
C VAL A 35 -46.34 -9.45 -0.96
N HIS A 36 -45.85 -9.03 0.20
CA HIS A 36 -45.13 -9.91 1.11
C HIS A 36 -46.09 -10.50 2.16
N THR A 37 -45.79 -11.71 2.66
CA THR A 37 -46.62 -12.51 3.58
C THR A 37 -46.12 -12.51 5.02
N SER A 38 -45.01 -11.82 5.31
CA SER A 38 -44.41 -11.77 6.66
C SER A 38 -45.23 -11.01 7.71
N GLY A 39 -46.33 -10.36 7.31
CA GLY A 39 -47.22 -9.65 8.22
C GLY A 39 -46.48 -8.52 8.96
N ALA A 40 -46.49 -8.56 10.29
CA ALA A 40 -45.81 -7.56 11.13
C ALA A 40 -44.29 -7.81 11.29
N ARG A 41 -43.76 -8.92 10.77
CA ARG A 41 -42.32 -9.23 10.87
C ARG A 41 -41.55 -8.46 9.80
N SER A 42 -40.46 -7.80 10.21
CA SER A 42 -39.52 -7.15 9.28
C SER A 42 -38.69 -8.18 8.53
N PHE A 43 -38.01 -7.74 7.47
CA PHE A 43 -37.12 -8.62 6.72
C PHE A 43 -35.95 -9.11 7.56
N GLN A 44 -35.40 -8.26 8.44
CA GLN A 44 -34.35 -8.67 9.38
C GLN A 44 -34.85 -9.71 10.39
N CYS A 45 -36.08 -9.58 10.89
CA CYS A 45 -36.65 -10.56 11.81
C CYS A 45 -36.82 -11.94 11.15
N THR A 46 -37.35 -11.98 9.92
CA THR A 46 -37.48 -13.23 9.17
C THR A 46 -36.10 -13.83 8.87
N ARG A 47 -35.11 -12.99 8.54
CA ARG A 47 -33.74 -13.43 8.33
C ARG A 47 -33.14 -14.06 9.58
N ALA A 48 -33.26 -13.42 10.74
CA ALA A 48 -32.77 -13.98 12.01
C ALA A 48 -33.39 -15.34 12.34
N LEU A 49 -34.66 -15.57 11.96
CA LEU A 49 -35.34 -16.85 12.19
C LEU A 49 -34.95 -17.96 11.21
N LEU A 50 -34.49 -17.60 10.01
CA LEU A 50 -34.02 -18.55 9.00
C LEU A 50 -32.53 -18.85 9.14
N LYS A 51 -31.84 -18.20 10.09
CA LYS A 51 -30.41 -18.39 10.32
C LYS A 51 -30.19 -19.80 10.85
N ASN A 52 -29.43 -20.61 10.11
CA ASN A 52 -29.04 -21.92 10.58
C ASN A 52 -27.96 -21.78 11.67
N PRO A 53 -27.96 -22.62 12.72
CA PRO A 53 -26.91 -22.57 13.74
C PRO A 53 -25.53 -23.01 13.22
N GLU A 54 -25.46 -23.70 12.08
CA GLU A 54 -24.22 -24.20 11.47
C GLU A 54 -23.70 -23.34 10.30
N SER A 55 -24.52 -22.44 9.75
CA SER A 55 -24.12 -21.54 8.66
C SER A 55 -24.79 -20.18 8.79
N ASP A 56 -23.97 -19.13 8.77
CA ASP A 56 -24.38 -17.73 8.92
C ASP A 56 -24.95 -17.12 7.62
N GLU A 57 -24.95 -17.86 6.51
CA GLU A 57 -25.33 -17.35 5.19
C GLU A 57 -26.71 -17.85 4.77
N ILE A 58 -27.67 -16.93 4.73
CA ILE A 58 -28.99 -17.17 4.12
C ILE A 58 -28.94 -16.58 2.71
N SER A 59 -29.14 -17.42 1.69
CA SER A 59 -29.27 -16.94 0.31
C SER A 59 -30.41 -15.93 0.18
N ALA A 60 -30.16 -14.85 -0.57
CA ALA A 60 -31.15 -13.81 -0.89
C ALA A 60 -32.43 -14.42 -1.49
N ALA A 61 -32.27 -15.42 -2.36
CA ALA A 61 -33.38 -16.12 -3.01
C ALA A 61 -34.24 -16.87 -1.97
N LEU A 62 -33.61 -17.57 -1.01
CA LEU A 62 -34.32 -18.27 0.06
C LEU A 62 -35.10 -17.31 0.96
N LEU A 63 -34.51 -16.18 1.32
CA LEU A 63 -35.18 -15.14 2.10
C LEU A 63 -36.40 -14.60 1.35
N TYR A 64 -36.22 -14.27 0.06
CA TYR A 64 -37.28 -13.75 -0.80
C TYR A 64 -38.43 -14.76 -0.96
N LYS A 65 -38.12 -16.05 -1.20
CA LYS A 65 -39.09 -17.13 -1.29
C LYS A 65 -39.94 -17.24 -0.03
N LYS A 66 -39.33 -17.19 1.16
CA LYS A 66 -40.08 -17.26 2.43
C LYS A 66 -41.06 -16.10 2.60
N MET A 67 -40.71 -14.93 2.08
CA MET A 67 -41.49 -13.69 2.26
C MET A 67 -42.61 -13.51 1.23
N HIS A 68 -42.54 -14.21 0.10
CA HIS A 68 -43.49 -14.03 -1.02
C HIS A 68 -44.27 -15.30 -1.36
N THR A 69 -44.19 -16.30 -0.47
CA THR A 69 -45.01 -17.51 -0.51
C THR A 69 -46.01 -17.53 0.66
N ASN A 70 -47.16 -18.13 0.42
CA ASN A 70 -48.18 -18.39 1.43
C ASN A 70 -47.80 -19.60 2.28
N LYS A 71 -48.58 -19.86 3.36
CA LYS A 71 -48.38 -21.04 4.21
C LYS A 71 -48.47 -22.36 3.43
N ASP A 72 -49.23 -22.37 2.34
CA ASP A 72 -49.43 -23.50 1.44
C ASP A 72 -48.30 -23.67 0.41
N GLY A 73 -47.26 -22.81 0.46
CA GLY A 73 -46.13 -22.84 -0.47
C GLY A 73 -46.38 -22.19 -1.82
N MET A 74 -47.62 -21.75 -2.09
CA MET A 74 -47.97 -21.04 -3.32
C MET A 74 -47.43 -19.60 -3.34
N TRP A 75 -47.01 -19.15 -4.51
CA TRP A 75 -46.56 -17.78 -4.73
C TRP A 75 -47.71 -16.77 -4.60
N THR A 76 -47.40 -15.60 -4.05
CA THR A 76 -48.37 -14.50 -3.90
C THR A 76 -48.78 -13.85 -5.21
N SER A 77 -47.89 -13.83 -6.19
CA SER A 77 -48.16 -13.37 -7.55
C SER A 77 -47.17 -13.99 -8.54
N GLU A 78 -47.53 -13.98 -9.83
CA GLU A 78 -46.66 -14.42 -10.91
C GLU A 78 -45.36 -13.60 -10.98
N ASP A 79 -45.48 -12.27 -10.85
CA ASP A 79 -44.32 -11.35 -10.76
C ASP A 79 -43.37 -11.74 -9.60
N ALA A 80 -43.91 -12.26 -8.48
CA ALA A 80 -43.08 -12.71 -7.37
C ALA A 80 -42.30 -13.98 -7.73
N ARG A 81 -42.89 -14.89 -8.49
CA ARG A 81 -42.21 -16.10 -9.00
C ARG A 81 -41.10 -15.74 -9.98
N GLU A 82 -41.39 -14.91 -10.98
CA GLU A 82 -40.40 -14.47 -11.97
C GLU A 82 -39.20 -13.76 -11.32
N ASN A 83 -39.43 -12.95 -10.29
CA ASN A 83 -38.37 -12.33 -9.54
C ASN A 83 -37.50 -13.36 -8.81
N PHE A 84 -38.11 -14.39 -8.22
CA PHE A 84 -37.34 -15.45 -7.58
C PHE A 84 -36.43 -16.18 -8.58
N GLU A 85 -36.96 -16.51 -9.77
CA GLU A 85 -36.18 -17.16 -10.84
C GLU A 85 -35.01 -16.28 -11.31
N LYS A 86 -35.20 -14.95 -11.40
CA LYS A 86 -34.13 -14.00 -11.69
C LYS A 86 -33.06 -13.95 -10.61
N MET A 87 -33.44 -14.03 -9.32
CA MET A 87 -32.47 -14.10 -8.22
C MET A 87 -31.63 -15.37 -8.28
N GLU A 88 -32.25 -16.53 -8.54
CA GLU A 88 -31.52 -17.79 -8.68
C GLU A 88 -30.57 -17.76 -9.89
N ALA A 89 -31.03 -17.22 -11.03
CA ALA A 89 -30.20 -17.09 -12.22
C ALA A 89 -28.99 -16.18 -12.00
N LEU A 90 -29.18 -15.02 -11.34
CA LEU A 90 -28.07 -14.13 -10.98
C LEU A 90 -27.10 -14.82 -10.03
N GLN A 91 -27.62 -15.52 -9.01
CA GLN A 91 -26.76 -16.24 -8.07
C GLN A 91 -25.87 -17.27 -8.79
N LEU A 92 -26.44 -18.05 -9.72
CA LEU A 92 -25.68 -19.02 -10.52
C LEU A 92 -24.66 -18.36 -11.46
N GLN A 93 -24.99 -17.21 -12.06
CA GLN A 93 -24.03 -16.45 -12.87
C GLN A 93 -22.83 -15.99 -12.03
N TYR A 94 -23.06 -15.43 -10.84
CA TYR A 94 -21.99 -14.98 -9.97
C TYR A 94 -21.10 -16.12 -9.47
N GLU A 95 -21.68 -17.28 -9.15
CA GLU A 95 -20.92 -18.50 -8.82
C GLU A 95 -20.01 -18.92 -9.99
N SER A 96 -20.47 -18.78 -11.23
CA SER A 96 -19.67 -19.09 -12.43
C SER A 96 -18.57 -18.06 -12.73
N GLU A 97 -18.76 -16.80 -12.33
CA GLU A 97 -17.77 -15.73 -12.48
C GLU A 97 -16.75 -15.65 -11.33
N GLY A 98 -16.94 -16.45 -10.26
CA GLY A 98 -16.08 -16.43 -9.07
C GLY A 98 -16.18 -15.15 -8.25
N LYS A 99 -17.28 -14.40 -8.37
CA LYS A 99 -17.54 -13.16 -7.62
C LYS A 99 -18.53 -13.43 -6.49
N SER A 100 -18.25 -12.91 -5.29
CA SER A 100 -19.24 -12.86 -4.21
C SER A 100 -20.04 -11.55 -4.31
N TYR A 101 -21.32 -11.66 -4.64
CA TYR A 101 -22.24 -10.53 -4.64
C TYR A 101 -22.96 -10.44 -3.29
N THR A 102 -23.26 -9.22 -2.84
CA THR A 102 -23.98 -9.02 -1.58
C THR A 102 -25.49 -9.14 -1.78
N GLU A 103 -26.21 -9.61 -0.75
CA GLU A 103 -27.68 -9.78 -0.75
C GLU A 103 -28.41 -8.52 -1.24
N VAL A 104 -27.93 -7.34 -0.83
CA VAL A 104 -28.46 -6.01 -1.18
C VAL A 104 -28.45 -5.77 -2.69
N GLU A 105 -27.45 -6.31 -3.34
CA GLU A 105 -27.03 -6.08 -4.70
C GLU A 105 -27.90 -6.92 -5.65
N ILE A 106 -28.19 -8.18 -5.25
CA ILE A 106 -29.22 -9.04 -5.88
C ILE A 106 -30.63 -8.43 -5.74
N PHE A 107 -31.00 -7.95 -4.54
CA PHE A 107 -32.29 -7.29 -4.34
C PHE A 107 -32.42 -5.97 -5.12
N ALA A 108 -31.30 -5.23 -5.25
CA ALA A 108 -31.24 -4.01 -6.04
C ALA A 108 -31.53 -4.30 -7.52
N GLU A 109 -31.01 -5.38 -8.06
CA GLU A 109 -31.18 -5.72 -9.47
C GLU A 109 -32.58 -6.30 -9.78
N VAL A 110 -33.12 -7.15 -8.89
CA VAL A 110 -34.35 -7.89 -9.17
C VAL A 110 -35.62 -7.21 -8.67
N VAL A 111 -35.64 -6.74 -7.42
CA VAL A 111 -36.87 -6.28 -6.75
C VAL A 111 -37.07 -4.78 -6.89
N THR A 112 -36.01 -4.05 -7.24
CA THR A 112 -36.01 -2.60 -7.12
C THR A 112 -36.52 -1.93 -8.38
N LYS A 113 -37.62 -1.19 -8.24
CA LYS A 113 -37.90 -0.06 -9.13
C LYS A 113 -37.06 1.11 -8.66
N VAL A 114 -36.13 1.56 -9.50
CA VAL A 114 -35.47 2.88 -9.50
C VAL A 114 -35.66 3.68 -8.19
N GLY A 115 -34.73 3.53 -7.22
CA GLY A 115 -34.55 4.45 -6.10
C GLY A 115 -34.91 4.00 -4.68
N TYR A 116 -35.44 2.79 -4.45
CA TYR A 116 -35.69 2.30 -3.08
C TYR A 116 -35.77 0.77 -2.98
N VAL A 117 -34.92 0.14 -2.14
CA VAL A 117 -35.01 -1.30 -1.87
C VAL A 117 -36.15 -1.55 -0.86
N ARG A 118 -37.25 -2.13 -1.34
CA ARG A 118 -38.43 -2.42 -0.52
C ARG A 118 -38.11 -3.47 0.56
N GLY A 119 -38.45 -3.16 1.81
CA GLY A 119 -38.48 -4.12 2.93
C GLY A 119 -37.22 -4.20 3.80
N LEU A 120 -36.09 -3.61 3.40
CA LEU A 120 -34.84 -3.59 4.19
C LEU A 120 -34.73 -2.44 5.21
N GLY A 121 -35.76 -1.58 5.31
CA GLY A 121 -35.78 -0.41 6.20
C GLY A 121 -34.97 0.78 5.67
N ARG A 122 -34.96 1.91 6.42
CA ARG A 122 -34.24 3.15 6.05
C ARG A 122 -32.71 3.01 6.00
N SER A 123 -32.18 1.89 6.48
CA SER A 123 -30.75 1.58 6.55
C SER A 123 -30.13 1.22 5.20
N VAL A 124 -30.93 0.77 4.22
CA VAL A 124 -30.43 0.41 2.89
C VAL A 124 -30.96 1.41 1.89
N HIS A 125 -30.24 2.53 1.75
CA HIS A 125 -30.34 3.32 0.54
C HIS A 125 -29.92 2.38 -0.60
N SER A 126 -30.79 2.17 -1.58
CA SER A 126 -30.31 1.70 -2.88
C SER A 126 -29.18 2.64 -3.23
N VAL A 127 -28.01 2.10 -3.55
CA VAL A 127 -26.97 2.83 -4.30
C VAL A 127 -27.51 3.04 -5.73
N ARG A 128 -28.73 3.55 -5.88
CA ARG A 128 -29.06 4.45 -6.96
C ARG A 128 -28.37 5.76 -6.59
N SER A 129 -27.06 5.73 -6.73
CA SER A 129 -26.47 6.42 -7.85
C SER A 129 -27.39 7.55 -8.35
N SER A 130 -27.33 8.66 -7.63
CA SER A 130 -27.55 9.97 -8.24
C SER A 130 -26.36 10.24 -9.16
N PHE A 131 -25.99 9.29 -10.04
CA PHE A 131 -24.89 9.44 -10.98
C PHE A 131 -25.52 9.97 -12.25
N SER A 132 -25.65 11.29 -12.32
CA SER A 132 -25.45 11.96 -13.60
C SER A 132 -24.56 13.20 -13.48
N VAL A 133 -24.19 13.62 -12.26
CA VAL A 133 -23.22 14.71 -12.07
C VAL A 133 -22.13 14.33 -11.05
N SER A 134 -22.46 13.70 -9.91
CA SER A 134 -21.50 13.51 -8.81
C SER A 134 -20.48 12.37 -8.98
N SER A 135 -20.78 11.33 -9.77
CA SER A 135 -19.84 10.21 -9.95
C SER A 135 -18.80 10.45 -11.02
N VAL A 136 -19.16 11.11 -12.12
CA VAL A 136 -18.18 11.49 -13.13
C VAL A 136 -17.16 12.45 -12.49
N ASP A 137 -17.64 13.36 -11.64
CA ASP A 137 -16.78 14.26 -10.87
C ASP A 137 -15.92 13.53 -9.81
N LEU A 138 -16.43 12.49 -9.14
CA LEU A 138 -15.63 11.72 -8.18
C LEU A 138 -14.57 10.87 -8.90
N SER A 139 -14.94 10.20 -9.98
CA SER A 139 -14.02 9.40 -10.80
C SER A 139 -12.95 10.27 -11.43
N ARG A 140 -13.31 11.45 -11.95
CA ARG A 140 -12.35 12.44 -12.48
C ARG A 140 -11.39 12.92 -11.39
N LYS A 141 -11.89 13.28 -10.20
CA LYS A 141 -11.02 13.67 -9.07
C LYS A 141 -10.09 12.56 -8.61
N LEU A 142 -10.55 11.31 -8.68
CA LEU A 142 -9.75 10.14 -8.29
C LEU A 142 -8.64 9.87 -9.31
N GLU A 143 -8.93 10.07 -10.59
CA GLU A 143 -7.92 9.97 -11.67
C GLU A 143 -6.93 11.14 -11.62
N GLU A 144 -7.40 12.36 -11.35
CA GLU A 144 -6.54 13.54 -11.11
C GLU A 144 -5.61 13.31 -9.92
N ALA A 145 -6.11 12.75 -8.81
CA ALA A 145 -5.29 12.42 -7.64
C ALA A 145 -4.27 11.32 -7.93
N ARG A 146 -4.65 10.29 -8.71
CA ARG A 146 -3.72 9.24 -9.17
C ARG A 146 -2.59 9.83 -10.00
N PHE A 147 -2.92 10.70 -10.94
CA PHE A 147 -1.94 11.38 -11.79
C PHE A 147 -0.99 12.26 -10.97
N GLN A 148 -1.49 13.00 -9.96
CA GLN A 148 -0.64 13.79 -9.06
C GLN A 148 0.31 12.92 -8.23
N ILE A 149 -0.15 11.74 -7.77
CA ILE A 149 0.71 10.80 -7.05
C ILE A 149 1.82 10.27 -7.98
N GLU A 150 1.49 9.92 -9.22
CA GLU A 150 2.45 9.50 -10.23
C GLU A 150 3.50 10.59 -10.50
N GLU A 151 3.06 11.84 -10.65
CA GLU A 151 3.94 13.00 -10.88
C GLU A 151 4.86 13.26 -9.69
N MET A 152 4.36 13.21 -8.46
CA MET A 152 5.20 13.37 -7.27
C MET A 152 6.25 12.26 -7.17
N ARG A 153 5.89 11.02 -7.50
CA ARG A 153 6.84 9.89 -7.53
C ARG A 153 7.91 10.08 -8.59
N ALA A 154 7.55 10.57 -9.78
CA ALA A 154 8.51 10.87 -10.83
C ALA A 154 9.52 11.95 -10.39
N ARG A 155 9.03 13.05 -9.79
CA ARG A 155 9.90 14.12 -9.24
C ARG A 155 10.83 13.61 -8.14
N GLN A 156 10.35 12.70 -7.30
CA GLN A 156 11.16 12.10 -6.24
C GLN A 156 12.29 11.23 -6.81
N LEU A 157 12.01 10.42 -7.84
CA LEU A 157 13.02 9.63 -8.55
C LEU A 157 14.07 10.52 -9.24
N GLU A 158 13.67 11.66 -9.82
CA GLU A 158 14.61 12.63 -10.39
C GLU A 158 15.55 13.21 -9.33
N TYR A 159 15.03 13.54 -8.14
CA TYR A 159 15.83 14.04 -7.03
C TYR A 159 16.81 12.98 -6.52
N GLU A 160 16.38 11.73 -6.39
CA GLU A 160 17.26 10.61 -6.03
C GLU A 160 18.37 10.41 -7.07
N ALA A 161 18.05 10.49 -8.37
CA ALA A 161 19.06 10.39 -9.44
C ALA A 161 20.08 11.54 -9.40
N LEU A 162 19.65 12.76 -9.04
CA LEU A 162 20.56 13.89 -8.83
C LEU A 162 21.48 13.69 -7.63
N LEU A 163 20.96 13.14 -6.52
CA LEU A 163 21.77 12.81 -5.35
C LEU A 163 22.85 11.78 -5.67
N VAL A 164 22.52 10.74 -6.44
CA VAL A 164 23.50 9.75 -6.91
C VAL A 164 24.59 10.41 -7.73
N LYS A 165 24.23 11.22 -8.74
CA LYS A 165 25.21 11.96 -9.55
C LYS A 165 26.12 12.86 -8.71
N ARG A 166 25.57 13.53 -7.70
CA ARG A 166 26.35 14.36 -6.77
C ARG A 166 27.35 13.52 -5.97
N SER A 167 26.91 12.35 -5.48
CA SER A 167 27.79 11.41 -4.76
C SER A 167 28.93 10.90 -5.65
N ASP A 168 28.65 10.56 -6.91
CA ASP A 168 29.65 10.11 -7.87
C ASP A 168 30.71 11.20 -8.14
N MET A 169 30.28 12.46 -8.29
CA MET A 169 31.20 13.59 -8.43
C MET A 169 32.03 13.83 -7.17
N GLU A 170 31.43 13.73 -5.97
CA GLU A 170 32.18 13.82 -4.71
C GLU A 170 33.21 12.70 -4.58
N GLN A 171 32.87 11.49 -5.01
CA GLN A 171 33.75 10.34 -4.97
C GLN A 171 34.95 10.51 -5.91
N THR A 172 34.71 10.94 -7.16
CA THR A 172 35.81 11.19 -8.12
C THR A 172 36.74 12.32 -7.64
N MET A 173 36.20 13.37 -7.00
CA MET A 173 37.02 14.41 -6.37
C MET A 173 37.87 13.88 -5.21
N ARG A 174 37.30 13.00 -4.35
CA ARG A 174 38.06 12.35 -3.27
C ARG A 174 39.18 11.48 -3.81
N GLU A 175 38.92 10.71 -4.86
CA GLU A 175 39.93 9.87 -5.51
C GLU A 175 41.04 10.71 -6.14
N HIS A 176 40.70 11.82 -6.80
CA HIS A 176 41.70 12.72 -7.37
C HIS A 176 42.58 13.36 -6.29
N LEU A 177 41.99 13.77 -5.16
CA LEU A 177 42.72 14.28 -4.00
C LEU A 177 43.68 13.24 -3.41
N GLN A 178 43.21 12.00 -3.21
CA GLN A 178 44.05 10.90 -2.74
C GLN A 178 45.22 10.63 -3.67
N MET A 179 44.99 10.65 -4.99
CA MET A 179 46.04 10.48 -5.98
C MET A 179 47.10 11.59 -5.88
N MET A 180 46.70 12.85 -5.70
CA MET A 180 47.62 13.98 -5.52
C MET A 180 48.44 13.84 -4.24
N GLU A 181 47.81 13.43 -3.14
CA GLU A 181 48.48 13.19 -1.87
C GLU A 181 49.46 12.01 -1.95
N GLU A 182 49.09 10.92 -2.61
CA GLU A 182 49.95 9.77 -2.81
C GLU A 182 51.16 10.11 -3.70
N GLN A 183 50.97 10.93 -4.74
CA GLN A 183 52.09 11.44 -5.53
C GLN A 183 53.05 12.29 -4.69
N GLN A 184 52.52 13.13 -3.80
CA GLN A 184 53.35 13.92 -2.89
C GLN A 184 54.11 13.02 -1.93
N ARG A 185 53.43 12.02 -1.34
CA ARG A 185 54.05 11.06 -0.44
C ARG A 185 55.17 10.26 -1.11
N LYS A 186 54.97 9.84 -2.36
CA LYS A 186 56.02 9.16 -3.15
C LYS A 186 57.24 10.05 -3.36
N LYS A 187 57.05 11.33 -3.72
CA LYS A 187 58.16 12.28 -3.85
C LYS A 187 58.91 12.48 -2.53
N ASP A 188 58.18 12.56 -1.42
CA ASP A 188 58.78 12.72 -0.09
C ASP A 188 59.52 11.44 0.36
N GLU A 189 58.98 10.25 0.08
CA GLU A 189 59.63 8.96 0.30
C GLU A 189 60.91 8.82 -0.54
N GLU A 190 60.88 9.18 -1.82
CA GLU A 190 62.06 9.18 -2.70
C GLU A 190 63.13 10.16 -2.21
N LEU A 191 62.74 11.35 -1.77
CA LEU A 191 63.66 12.33 -1.19
C LEU A 191 64.31 11.78 0.09
N MET A 192 63.52 11.14 0.95
CA MET A 192 64.03 10.51 2.17
C MET A 192 65.02 9.38 1.85
N GLN A 193 64.71 8.54 0.87
CA GLN A 193 65.62 7.47 0.40
C GLN A 193 66.92 8.04 -0.17
N MET A 194 66.86 9.13 -0.94
CA MET A 194 68.04 9.78 -1.49
C MET A 194 68.94 10.33 -0.37
N MET A 195 68.34 10.98 0.65
CA MET A 195 69.09 11.50 1.79
C MET A 195 69.75 10.39 2.62
N THR A 196 69.04 9.29 2.89
CA THR A 196 69.58 8.16 3.67
C THR A 196 70.70 7.45 2.90
N GLU A 197 70.53 7.24 1.59
CA GLU A 197 71.58 6.63 0.76
C GLU A 197 72.82 7.52 0.65
N GLN A 198 72.66 8.85 0.56
CA GLN A 198 73.79 9.77 0.65
C GLN A 198 74.52 9.67 1.99
N GLN A 199 73.78 9.61 3.11
CA GLN A 199 74.39 9.48 4.42
C GLN A 199 75.14 8.15 4.54
N ARG A 200 74.54 7.05 4.09
CA ARG A 200 75.17 5.73 4.05
C ARG A 200 76.47 5.74 3.25
N LYS A 201 76.48 6.39 2.08
CA LYS A 201 77.69 6.54 1.25
C LYS A 201 78.78 7.33 1.97
N LYS A 202 78.44 8.44 2.61
CA LYS A 202 79.39 9.23 3.41
C LYS A 202 79.97 8.42 4.57
N ASP A 203 79.12 7.68 5.27
CA ASP A 203 79.54 6.83 6.40
C ASP A 203 80.44 5.68 5.91
N GLU A 204 80.15 5.12 4.73
CA GLU A 204 80.95 4.06 4.12
C GLU A 204 82.31 4.56 3.60
N GLU A 205 82.36 5.76 3.01
CA GLU A 205 83.61 6.44 2.64
C GLU A 205 84.46 6.74 3.88
N HIS A 206 83.86 7.28 4.94
CA HIS A 206 84.55 7.54 6.19
C HIS A 206 85.09 6.25 6.83
N ARG A 207 84.32 5.15 6.76
CA ARG A 207 84.78 3.83 7.23
C ARG A 207 85.98 3.33 6.42
N LYS A 208 85.91 3.39 5.09
CA LYS A 208 87.03 2.99 4.21
C LYS A 208 88.30 3.79 4.50
N MET A 209 88.16 5.10 4.71
CA MET A 209 89.27 5.98 5.09
C MET A 209 89.94 5.53 6.40
N ILE A 210 89.15 5.19 7.42
CA ILE A 210 89.68 4.66 8.70
C ILE A 210 90.39 3.32 8.48
N GLU A 211 89.78 2.40 7.74
CA GLU A 211 90.37 1.08 7.47
C GLU A 211 91.68 1.18 6.68
N GLU A 212 91.78 2.10 5.72
CA GLU A 212 93.00 2.38 4.97
C GLU A 212 94.09 3.01 5.84
N GLN A 213 93.74 3.96 6.71
CA GLN A 213 94.65 4.50 7.71
C GLN A 213 95.16 3.41 8.68
N GLN A 214 94.29 2.50 9.10
CA GLN A 214 94.68 1.37 9.94
C GLN A 214 95.62 0.40 9.19
N ARG A 215 95.33 0.07 7.93
CA ARG A 215 96.21 -0.78 7.10
C ARG A 215 97.59 -0.18 6.93
N THR A 216 97.68 1.09 6.55
CA THR A 216 98.97 1.77 6.36
C THR A 216 99.77 1.84 7.66
N LEU A 217 99.11 2.02 8.82
CA LEU A 217 99.77 1.97 10.12
C LEU A 217 100.32 0.56 10.43
N VAL A 218 99.54 -0.49 10.17
CA VAL A 218 99.97 -1.89 10.35
C VAL A 218 101.13 -2.22 9.43
N GLU A 219 101.05 -1.87 8.15
CA GLU A 219 102.14 -2.05 7.17
C GLU A 219 103.43 -1.33 7.62
N GLN A 220 103.32 -0.10 8.15
CA GLN A 220 104.49 0.59 8.72
C GLN A 220 105.06 -0.13 9.94
N GLN A 221 104.22 -0.69 10.81
CA GLN A 221 104.66 -1.47 11.97
C GLN A 221 105.36 -2.77 11.53
N GLU A 222 104.81 -3.46 10.54
CA GLU A 222 105.43 -4.65 9.94
C GLU A 222 106.79 -4.33 9.32
N TRP A 223 106.91 -3.25 8.55
CA TRP A 223 108.19 -2.78 8.01
C TRP A 223 109.23 -2.51 9.08
N ARG A 224 108.85 -1.83 10.17
CA ARG A 224 109.74 -1.60 11.32
C ARG A 224 110.16 -2.90 11.98
N MET A 225 109.25 -3.86 12.10
CA MET A 225 109.52 -5.17 12.70
C MET A 225 110.49 -5.98 11.82
N GLN A 226 110.26 -6.00 10.51
CA GLN A 226 111.14 -6.67 9.54
C GLN A 226 112.57 -6.08 9.58
N LEU A 227 112.68 -4.75 9.59
CA LEU A 227 113.97 -4.07 9.72
C LEU A 227 114.70 -4.45 11.01
N MET A 228 114.01 -4.50 12.15
CA MET A 228 114.62 -4.93 13.42
C MET A 228 115.04 -6.42 13.38
N THR A 229 114.30 -7.29 12.69
CA THR A 229 114.68 -8.70 12.55
C THR A 229 115.87 -8.92 11.61
N GLU A 230 116.04 -8.10 10.58
CA GLU A 230 117.22 -8.13 9.71
C GLU A 230 118.47 -7.61 10.44
N GLN A 231 118.35 -6.54 11.21
CA GLN A 231 119.45 -6.00 12.04
C GLN A 231 119.95 -6.96 13.13
N MET A 232 119.16 -7.97 13.50
CA MET A 232 119.53 -9.01 14.46
C MET A 232 120.12 -10.28 13.81
N ARG A 233 120.19 -10.33 12.47
CA ARG A 233 120.73 -11.48 11.71
C ARG A 233 122.15 -11.26 11.17
N GLU A 234 122.69 -10.05 11.28
CA GLU A 234 124.11 -9.71 11.07
C GLU A 234 124.89 -9.73 12.38
#